data_AF-A0A3M1LK89-F1
#
_entry.id   AF-A0A3M1LK89-F1
#
_cell.length_a   1.000
_cell.length_b   1.000
_cell.length_c   1.000
_cell.angle_alpha   90.00
_cell.angle_beta   90.00
_cell.angle_gamma   90.00
#
_symmetry.space_group_name_H-M   'P 1'
#
loop_
_entity.id
_entity.type
_entity.pdbx_description
1 polymer ?
#
loop_
_entity_poly.entity_id
_entity_poly.type
_entity_poly.pdbx_seq_one_letter_code
_entity_poly.pdbx_strand_id
1 'polypeptide(L)'
;MAGVGLALAGVARTFLEGMHAISGLVMFVGMIFLAAGLLKGGLPTTPRAKAAAAIILGLMIAFGAFAASVSTVPSLPLFIGVLLIIIAPSIVIAFAMSRNSKYTKAISILFISTSAVGMIAFLAFNAATQPTIAEEEEEGVTIPEGPRVEITIPEGASIQGNIPYLPQEITVKQGVLLVWINNDTIAHTVTSGSGFDDPDFGKLFDSSLINPGEEFVLNTNELDLGTYAYFCTLHPFMVGQFTIEEAVVSEATIPEGSITVEIVNGAGQRDHPEFYKPDLVTINVGDTVTWINNDIVPHTVTGAIDAQDPNTWGSVTIAGEKFDSGVFLPDERWSFTFNEKGEYEYVCTLHPWMTGEVRVE
;
A
#
# COMPACT_ATOMS: atom_id res chain seq x y z
N MET A 1 9.22 7.04 -4.56
CA MET A 1 9.39 7.51 -5.96
C MET A 1 9.60 6.37 -6.96
N ALA A 2 10.39 5.32 -6.67
CA ALA A 2 10.57 4.20 -7.60
C ALA A 2 9.35 3.24 -7.70
N GLY A 3 8.59 3.05 -6.61
CA GLY A 3 7.38 2.21 -6.58
C GLY A 3 6.19 2.79 -7.35
N VAL A 4 5.91 4.09 -7.20
CA VAL A 4 5.00 4.83 -8.11
C VAL A 4 5.49 4.72 -9.56
N GLY A 5 6.82 4.77 -9.76
CA GLY A 5 7.44 4.51 -11.04
C GLY A 5 7.27 3.08 -11.57
N LEU A 6 7.17 2.06 -10.71
CA LEU A 6 7.00 0.64 -11.05
C LEU A 6 5.54 0.23 -11.24
N ALA A 7 4.61 0.78 -10.47
CA ALA A 7 3.17 0.65 -10.70
C ALA A 7 2.74 1.44 -11.95
N LEU A 8 3.24 2.67 -12.11
CA LEU A 8 3.20 3.35 -13.40
C LEU A 8 3.97 2.56 -14.44
N ALA A 9 5.03 1.80 -14.15
CA ALA A 9 5.69 0.97 -15.15
C ALA A 9 4.90 -0.29 -15.50
N GLY A 10 4.09 -0.87 -14.63
CA GLY A 10 3.22 -2.01 -14.94
C GLY A 10 2.00 -1.60 -15.78
N VAL A 11 1.35 -0.50 -15.38
CA VAL A 11 0.30 0.17 -16.17
C VAL A 11 0.90 0.75 -17.46
N ALA A 12 2.08 1.37 -17.41
CA ALA A 12 2.78 1.84 -18.60
C ALA A 12 3.28 0.67 -19.44
N ARG A 13 3.63 -0.49 -18.89
CA ARG A 13 4.07 -1.65 -19.66
C ARG A 13 2.89 -2.27 -20.39
N THR A 14 1.75 -2.47 -19.74
CA THR A 14 0.52 -2.92 -20.40
C THR A 14 -0.01 -1.89 -21.40
N PHE A 15 0.08 -0.60 -21.08
CA PHE A 15 -0.22 0.50 -22.02
C PHE A 15 0.79 0.57 -23.18
N LEU A 16 2.08 0.38 -22.93
CA LEU A 16 3.15 0.35 -23.94
C LEU A 16 3.06 -0.90 -24.80
N GLU A 17 2.74 -2.05 -24.24
CA GLU A 17 2.49 -3.31 -24.95
C GLU A 17 1.21 -3.18 -25.79
N GLY A 18 0.16 -2.56 -25.25
CA GLY A 18 -1.03 -2.18 -26.02
C GLY A 18 -0.72 -1.20 -27.15
N MET A 19 0.08 -0.16 -26.88
CA MET A 19 0.54 0.82 -27.87
C MET A 19 1.46 0.19 -28.92
N HIS A 20 2.31 -0.78 -28.55
CA HIS A 20 3.15 -1.55 -29.46
C HIS A 20 2.31 -2.51 -30.31
N ALA A 21 1.29 -3.15 -29.73
CA ALA A 21 0.35 -3.98 -30.46
C ALA A 21 -0.46 -3.15 -31.46
N ILE A 22 -0.95 -1.97 -31.06
CA ILE A 22 -1.63 -1.03 -31.95
C ILE A 22 -0.68 -0.51 -33.03
N SER A 23 0.56 -0.14 -32.67
CA SER A 23 1.57 0.34 -33.63
C SER A 23 1.96 -0.76 -34.63
N GLY A 24 2.11 -1.99 -34.17
CA GLY A 24 2.34 -3.17 -35.00
C GLY A 24 1.17 -3.44 -35.93
N LEU A 25 -0.06 -3.43 -35.42
CA LEU A 25 -1.27 -3.60 -36.23
C LEU A 25 -1.40 -2.50 -37.30
N VAL A 26 -1.20 -1.23 -36.93
CA VAL A 26 -1.23 -0.09 -37.85
C VAL A 26 -0.12 -0.20 -38.90
N MET A 27 1.07 -0.64 -38.52
CA MET A 27 2.17 -0.91 -39.44
C MET A 27 1.81 -2.03 -40.43
N PHE A 28 1.28 -3.16 -39.97
CA PHE A 28 0.90 -4.28 -40.83
C PHE A 28 -0.24 -3.89 -41.79
N VAL A 29 -1.26 -3.18 -41.32
CA VAL A 29 -2.33 -2.64 -42.17
C VAL A 29 -1.78 -1.65 -43.19
N GLY A 30 -0.87 -0.75 -42.79
CA GLY A 30 -0.18 0.17 -43.68
C GLY A 30 0.65 -0.54 -44.76
N MET A 31 1.37 -1.61 -44.39
CA MET A 31 2.14 -2.44 -45.32
C MET A 31 1.24 -3.20 -46.30
N ILE A 32 0.11 -3.74 -45.86
CA ILE A 32 -0.87 -4.40 -46.74
C ILE A 32 -1.40 -3.40 -47.78
N PHE A 33 -1.71 -2.17 -47.37
CA PHE A 33 -2.18 -1.14 -48.29
C PHE A 33 -1.09 -0.64 -49.26
N LEU A 34 0.18 -0.63 -48.83
CA LEU A 34 1.32 -0.32 -49.72
C LEU A 34 1.58 -1.46 -50.72
N ALA A 35 1.60 -2.72 -50.26
CA ALA A 35 1.84 -3.90 -51.08
C ALA A 35 0.72 -4.14 -52.12
N ALA A 36 -0.52 -3.85 -51.77
CA ALA A 36 -1.67 -3.91 -52.68
C ALA A 36 -1.70 -2.75 -53.70
N GLY A 37 -0.74 -1.82 -53.67
CA GLY A 37 -0.69 -0.66 -54.56
C GLY A 37 -1.79 0.38 -54.30
N LEU A 38 -2.51 0.25 -53.19
CA LEU A 38 -3.59 1.17 -52.81
C LEU A 38 -3.02 2.53 -52.36
N LEU A 39 -1.86 2.52 -51.69
CA LEU A 39 -1.12 3.71 -51.27
C LEU A 39 0.16 3.88 -52.12
N LYS A 40 0.37 5.05 -52.74
CA LYS A 40 1.66 5.41 -53.37
C LYS A 40 2.22 6.62 -52.64
N GLY A 41 3.38 6.48 -52.00
CA GLY A 41 3.92 7.51 -51.11
C GLY A 41 3.08 7.75 -49.85
N GLY A 42 2.37 6.71 -49.38
CA GLY A 42 1.54 6.78 -48.15
C GLY A 42 0.12 7.33 -48.33
N LEU A 43 -0.28 7.73 -49.54
CA LEU A 43 -1.61 8.26 -49.82
C LEU A 43 -2.41 7.40 -50.82
N PRO A 44 -3.74 7.25 -50.63
CA PRO A 44 -4.57 6.46 -51.51
C PRO A 44 -4.66 7.07 -52.91
N THR A 45 -4.33 6.27 -53.93
CA THR A 45 -4.20 6.77 -55.31
C THR A 45 -5.46 6.62 -56.15
N THR A 46 -6.20 5.52 -55.96
CA THR A 46 -7.41 5.23 -56.72
C THR A 46 -8.66 5.84 -56.05
N PRO A 47 -9.73 6.18 -56.81
CA PRO A 47 -10.98 6.65 -56.22
C PRO A 47 -11.56 5.69 -55.18
N ARG A 48 -11.45 4.38 -55.42
CA ARG A 48 -11.89 3.32 -54.49
C ARG A 48 -11.06 3.29 -53.20
N ALA A 49 -9.73 3.42 -53.32
CA ALA A 49 -8.84 3.50 -52.16
C ALA A 49 -9.09 4.76 -51.32
N LYS A 50 -9.37 5.89 -51.97
CA LYS A 50 -9.71 7.16 -51.29
C LYS A 50 -11.03 7.05 -50.54
N ALA A 51 -12.04 6.44 -51.15
CA ALA A 51 -13.34 6.20 -50.50
C ALA A 51 -13.19 5.24 -49.30
N ALA A 52 -12.46 4.13 -49.46
CA ALA A 52 -12.22 3.18 -48.38
C ALA A 52 -11.46 3.82 -47.20
N ALA A 53 -10.40 4.58 -47.48
CA ALA A 53 -9.65 5.31 -46.46
C ALA A 53 -10.51 6.34 -45.72
N ALA A 54 -11.38 7.07 -46.43
CA ALA A 54 -12.30 8.03 -45.83
C ALA A 54 -13.34 7.34 -44.92
N ILE A 55 -13.86 6.18 -45.32
CA ILE A 55 -14.80 5.39 -44.52
C ILE A 55 -14.12 4.88 -43.24
N ILE A 56 -12.92 4.30 -43.35
CA ILE A 56 -12.15 3.80 -42.20
C ILE A 56 -11.85 4.93 -41.22
N LEU A 57 -11.39 6.08 -41.73
CA LEU A 57 -11.10 7.25 -40.90
C LEU A 57 -12.38 7.77 -40.22
N GLY A 58 -13.50 7.83 -40.93
CA GLY A 58 -14.80 8.21 -40.38
C GLY A 58 -15.27 7.28 -39.26
N LEU A 59 -15.12 5.96 -39.44
CA LEU A 59 -15.45 4.96 -38.41
C LEU A 59 -14.56 5.09 -37.17
N MET A 60 -13.25 5.29 -37.35
CA MET A 60 -12.31 5.51 -36.24
C MET A 60 -12.65 6.76 -35.43
N ILE A 61 -13.00 7.87 -36.11
CA ILE A 61 -13.42 9.10 -35.45
C ILE A 61 -14.74 8.90 -34.70
N ALA A 62 -15.73 8.25 -35.31
CA ALA A 62 -17.03 8.00 -34.69
C ALA A 62 -16.89 7.11 -33.45
N PHE A 63 -16.09 6.04 -33.53
CA PHE A 63 -15.81 5.16 -32.40
C PHE A 63 -15.04 5.88 -31.29
N GLY A 64 -14.01 6.67 -31.65
CA GLY A 64 -13.25 7.47 -30.68
C GLY A 64 -14.12 8.50 -29.96
N ALA A 65 -15.03 9.18 -30.68
CA ALA A 65 -15.97 10.13 -30.10
C ALA A 65 -16.97 9.44 -29.16
N PHE A 66 -17.48 8.26 -29.54
CA PHE A 66 -18.35 7.46 -28.68
C PHE A 66 -17.63 7.00 -27.40
N ALA A 67 -16.41 6.44 -27.52
CA ALA A 67 -15.60 6.01 -26.38
C ALA A 67 -15.29 7.17 -25.43
N ALA A 68 -14.99 8.36 -25.98
CA ALA A 68 -14.81 9.57 -25.18
C ALA A 68 -16.09 10.00 -24.45
N SER A 69 -17.26 9.85 -25.09
CA SER A 69 -18.55 10.26 -24.50
C SER A 69 -19.02 9.39 -23.33
N VAL A 70 -18.52 8.15 -23.24
CA VAL A 70 -18.88 7.20 -22.18
C VAL A 70 -17.77 7.03 -21.13
N SER A 71 -16.67 7.76 -21.24
CA SER A 71 -15.54 7.67 -20.31
C SER A 71 -15.79 8.47 -19.04
N THR A 72 -15.40 7.92 -17.90
CA THR A 72 -15.42 8.58 -16.59
C THR A 72 -14.08 9.21 -16.20
N VAL A 73 -13.07 9.14 -17.07
CA VAL A 73 -11.71 9.62 -16.77
C VAL A 73 -11.65 11.15 -16.83
N PRO A 74 -11.39 11.87 -15.72
CA PRO A 74 -11.47 13.34 -15.69
C PRO A 74 -10.45 14.05 -16.60
N SER A 75 -9.30 13.41 -16.86
CA SER A 75 -8.23 13.96 -17.68
C SER A 75 -8.43 13.75 -19.19
N LEU A 76 -9.40 12.93 -19.61
CA LEU A 76 -9.58 12.57 -21.02
C LEU A 76 -9.94 13.77 -21.92
N PRO A 77 -10.83 14.70 -21.53
CA PRO A 77 -11.13 15.89 -22.34
C PRO A 77 -9.89 16.77 -22.57
N LEU A 78 -9.04 16.92 -21.56
CA LEU A 78 -7.77 17.66 -21.66
C LEU A 78 -6.86 17.00 -22.70
N PHE A 79 -6.67 15.68 -22.60
CA PHE A 79 -5.83 14.93 -23.53
C PHE A 79 -6.34 15.00 -24.98
N ILE A 80 -7.64 14.86 -25.20
CA ILE A 80 -8.27 14.98 -26.52
C ILE A 80 -8.10 16.41 -27.08
N GLY A 81 -8.29 17.44 -26.26
CA GLY A 81 -8.10 18.83 -26.66
C GLY A 81 -6.67 19.12 -27.12
N VAL A 82 -5.68 18.67 -26.34
CA VAL A 82 -4.25 18.78 -26.68
C VAL A 82 -3.94 18.07 -28.01
N LEU A 83 -4.45 16.85 -28.21
CA LEU A 83 -4.25 16.10 -29.44
C LEU A 83 -4.85 16.80 -30.66
N LEU A 84 -6.06 17.35 -30.57
CA LEU A 84 -6.70 18.05 -31.69
C LEU A 84 -5.93 19.31 -32.10
N ILE A 85 -5.37 20.05 -31.14
CA ILE A 85 -4.53 21.23 -31.37
C ILE A 85 -3.23 20.87 -32.10
N ILE A 86 -2.75 19.63 -32.00
CA ILE A 86 -1.56 19.13 -32.72
C ILE A 86 -1.93 18.53 -34.08
N ILE A 87 -2.99 17.72 -34.14
CA ILE A 87 -3.37 16.94 -35.32
C ILE A 87 -3.89 17.85 -36.44
N ALA A 88 -4.79 18.78 -36.15
CA ALA A 88 -5.40 19.62 -37.19
C ALA A 88 -4.38 20.48 -37.97
N PRO A 89 -3.42 21.18 -37.33
CA PRO A 89 -2.34 21.89 -38.02
C PRO A 89 -1.47 20.97 -38.85
N SER A 90 -1.11 19.80 -38.29
CA SER A 90 -0.23 18.84 -38.94
C SER A 90 -0.82 18.38 -40.27
N ILE A 91 -2.13 18.11 -40.31
CA ILE A 91 -2.85 17.74 -41.53
C ILE A 91 -2.84 18.88 -42.55
N VAL A 92 -3.13 20.12 -42.13
CA VAL A 92 -3.17 21.27 -43.04
C VAL A 92 -1.80 21.59 -43.62
N ILE A 93 -0.75 21.53 -42.80
CA ILE A 93 0.64 21.74 -43.22
C ILE A 93 1.07 20.64 -44.20
N ALA A 94 0.84 19.37 -43.86
CA ALA A 94 1.16 18.24 -44.72
C ALA A 94 0.42 18.35 -46.08
N PHE A 95 -0.85 18.76 -46.07
CA PHE A 95 -1.62 18.98 -47.29
C PHE A 95 -1.05 20.13 -48.13
N ALA A 96 -0.73 21.27 -47.50
CA ALA A 96 -0.12 22.41 -48.19
C ALA A 96 1.22 22.06 -48.84
N MET A 97 2.05 21.28 -48.14
CA MET A 97 3.31 20.73 -48.66
C MET A 97 3.07 19.79 -49.84
N SER A 98 2.08 18.89 -49.76
CA SER A 98 1.77 17.92 -50.82
C SER A 98 1.34 18.58 -52.14
N ARG A 99 0.75 19.78 -52.06
CA ARG A 99 0.29 20.56 -53.22
C ARG A 99 1.35 21.51 -53.77
N ASN A 100 2.57 21.49 -53.22
CA ASN A 100 3.68 22.36 -53.59
C ASN A 100 3.27 23.85 -53.69
N SER A 101 2.46 24.30 -52.73
CA SER A 101 1.95 25.67 -52.71
C SER A 101 3.09 26.67 -52.46
N LYS A 102 3.09 27.79 -53.17
CA LYS A 102 3.99 28.92 -52.88
C LYS A 102 3.77 29.52 -51.49
N TYR A 103 2.63 29.22 -50.86
CA TYR A 103 2.25 29.73 -49.55
C TYR A 103 2.55 28.79 -48.38
N THR A 104 3.17 27.62 -48.63
CA THR A 104 3.42 26.61 -47.58
C THR A 104 4.12 27.20 -46.35
N LYS A 105 5.16 28.04 -46.54
CA LYS A 105 5.83 28.71 -45.41
C LYS A 105 4.89 29.58 -44.58
N ALA A 106 4.05 30.38 -45.24
CA ALA A 106 3.10 31.27 -44.56
C ALA A 106 1.99 30.47 -43.84
N ILE A 107 1.48 29.41 -44.46
CA ILE A 107 0.48 28.51 -43.87
C ILE A 107 1.08 27.80 -42.64
N SER A 108 2.30 27.26 -42.74
CA SER A 108 2.98 26.62 -41.61
C SER A 108 3.18 27.57 -40.43
N ILE A 109 3.66 28.79 -40.67
CA ILE A 109 3.86 29.79 -39.62
C ILE A 109 2.53 30.11 -38.92
N LEU A 110 1.46 30.36 -39.69
CA LEU A 110 0.13 30.68 -39.17
C LEU A 110 -0.44 29.56 -38.29
N PHE A 111 -0.34 28.31 -38.75
CA PHE A 111 -0.90 27.17 -38.04
C PHE A 111 -0.09 26.83 -36.78
N ILE A 112 1.24 26.93 -36.82
CA ILE A 112 2.09 26.76 -35.63
C ILE A 112 1.80 27.85 -34.59
N SER A 113 1.72 29.12 -35.02
CA SER A 113 1.45 30.23 -34.08
C SER A 113 0.06 30.12 -33.46
N THR A 114 -0.95 29.74 -34.24
CA THR A 114 -2.33 29.61 -33.75
C THR A 114 -2.46 28.44 -32.78
N SER A 115 -1.79 27.30 -33.02
CA SER A 115 -1.77 26.18 -32.09
C SER A 115 -1.03 26.47 -30.80
N ALA A 116 0.07 27.24 -30.84
CA ALA A 116 0.76 27.66 -29.63
C ALA A 116 -0.15 28.52 -28.74
N VAL A 117 -0.85 29.50 -29.34
CA VAL A 117 -1.81 30.35 -28.63
C VAL A 117 -3.00 29.53 -28.11
N GLY A 118 -3.52 28.61 -28.93
CA GLY A 118 -4.61 27.71 -28.55
C GLY A 118 -4.24 26.80 -27.38
N MET A 119 -3.01 26.25 -27.37
CA MET A 119 -2.50 25.42 -26.28
C MET A 119 -2.41 26.20 -24.97
N ILE A 120 -1.84 27.41 -25.01
CA ILE A 120 -1.70 28.27 -23.83
C ILE A 120 -3.08 28.63 -23.28
N ALA A 121 -4.01 29.04 -24.13
CA ALA A 121 -5.37 29.37 -23.73
C ALA A 121 -6.13 28.16 -23.16
N PHE A 122 -5.98 26.98 -23.76
CA PHE A 122 -6.62 25.76 -23.30
C PHE A 122 -6.09 25.30 -21.93
N LEU A 123 -4.77 25.32 -21.73
CA LEU A 123 -4.15 24.98 -20.44
C LEU A 123 -4.51 26.00 -19.36
N ALA A 124 -4.52 27.29 -19.67
CA ALA A 124 -4.91 28.34 -18.73
C ALA A 124 -6.40 28.24 -18.35
N PHE A 125 -7.28 27.96 -19.31
CA PHE A 125 -8.70 27.73 -19.03
C PHE A 125 -8.90 26.49 -18.18
N ASN A 126 -8.25 25.37 -18.53
CA ASN A 126 -8.33 24.14 -17.74
C ASN A 126 -7.83 24.36 -16.30
N ALA A 127 -6.74 25.10 -16.10
CA ALA A 127 -6.26 25.45 -14.76
C ALA A 127 -7.22 26.37 -14.00
N ALA A 128 -7.95 27.26 -14.70
CA ALA A 128 -8.91 28.18 -14.09
C ALA A 128 -10.29 27.54 -13.83
N THR A 129 -10.67 26.49 -14.57
CA THR A 129 -11.94 25.78 -14.42
C THR A 129 -11.82 24.46 -13.70
N GLN A 130 -10.59 24.01 -13.42
CA GLN A 130 -10.40 22.99 -12.41
C GLN A 130 -11.02 23.52 -11.12
N PRO A 131 -11.92 22.76 -10.47
CA PRO A 131 -12.27 23.10 -9.11
C PRO A 131 -10.95 23.23 -8.35
N THR A 132 -10.75 24.34 -7.65
CA THR A 132 -9.78 24.35 -6.56
C THR A 132 -10.09 23.10 -5.77
N ILE A 133 -9.10 22.21 -5.66
CA ILE A 133 -9.12 21.18 -4.63
C ILE A 133 -9.17 21.99 -3.34
N ALA A 134 -10.38 22.31 -2.87
CA ALA A 134 -10.62 22.26 -1.46
C ALA A 134 -10.08 20.89 -1.08
N GLU A 135 -9.15 20.83 -0.13
CA GLU A 135 -8.94 19.61 0.63
C GLU A 135 -10.33 19.00 0.79
N GLU A 136 -10.54 17.82 0.20
CA GLU A 136 -11.67 17.02 0.64
C GLU A 136 -11.42 16.95 2.15
N GLU A 137 -12.21 17.69 2.92
CA GLU A 137 -12.48 17.30 4.29
C GLU A 137 -12.90 15.85 4.12
N GLU A 138 -11.97 14.93 4.40
CA GLU A 138 -12.28 13.53 4.58
C GLU A 138 -13.57 13.54 5.38
N GLU A 139 -14.65 12.98 4.81
CA GLU A 139 -15.89 12.76 5.54
C GLU A 139 -15.47 12.22 6.88
N GLY A 140 -15.63 13.03 7.93
CA GLY A 140 -14.85 12.90 9.16
C GLY A 140 -14.75 11.44 9.52
N VAL A 141 -13.57 10.85 9.27
CA VAL A 141 -13.34 9.45 9.58
C VAL A 141 -13.62 9.41 11.05
N THR A 142 -14.75 8.81 11.42
CA THR A 142 -14.99 8.45 12.80
C THR A 142 -13.86 7.48 13.08
N ILE A 143 -12.75 7.98 13.64
CA ILE A 143 -11.63 7.14 14.05
C ILE A 143 -12.30 6.12 14.95
N PRO A 144 -12.32 4.84 14.55
CA PRO A 144 -12.99 3.85 15.37
C PRO A 144 -12.37 3.95 16.77
N GLU A 145 -13.21 4.06 17.79
CA GLU A 145 -12.74 4.09 19.17
C GLU A 145 -12.43 2.66 19.60
N GLY A 146 -11.23 2.42 20.12
CA GLY A 146 -10.82 1.11 20.59
C GLY A 146 -9.32 1.03 20.90
N PRO A 147 -8.88 -0.05 21.57
CA PRO A 147 -7.46 -0.29 21.81
C PRO A 147 -6.70 -0.40 20.48
N ARG A 148 -5.63 0.37 20.35
CA ARG A 148 -4.78 0.41 19.15
C ARG A 148 -3.59 -0.50 19.36
N VAL A 149 -3.36 -1.43 18.44
CA VAL A 149 -2.19 -2.30 18.40
C VAL A 149 -1.33 -1.86 17.23
N GLU A 150 -0.15 -1.32 17.53
CA GLU A 150 0.74 -0.76 16.53
C GLU A 150 1.67 -1.82 15.93
N ILE A 151 1.85 -1.75 14.61
CA ILE A 151 2.79 -2.56 13.83
C ILE A 151 3.66 -1.59 13.04
N THR A 152 4.94 -1.54 13.35
CA THR A 152 5.86 -0.62 12.69
C THR A 152 6.40 -1.24 11.40
N ILE A 153 6.46 -0.46 10.33
CA ILE A 153 7.32 -0.76 9.17
C ILE A 153 8.66 -0.06 9.43
N PRO A 154 9.72 -0.79 9.84
CA PRO A 154 10.94 -0.17 10.34
C PRO A 154 11.77 0.47 9.22
N GLU A 155 12.70 1.35 9.60
CA GLU A 155 13.67 1.92 8.67
C GLU A 155 14.47 0.82 7.97
N GLY A 156 14.50 0.87 6.63
CA GLY A 156 15.19 -0.13 5.82
C GLY A 156 14.40 -1.43 5.61
N ALA A 157 13.12 -1.50 5.97
CA ALA A 157 12.24 -2.65 5.67
C ALA A 157 12.19 -2.98 4.16
N SER A 158 12.41 -1.97 3.32
CA SER A 158 12.55 -2.09 1.87
C SER A 158 13.77 -2.86 1.35
N ILE A 159 14.71 -3.25 2.22
CA ILE A 159 15.88 -4.03 1.86
C ILE A 159 15.59 -5.50 2.14
N GLN A 160 15.66 -6.35 1.10
CA GLN A 160 15.41 -7.77 1.25
C GLN A 160 16.37 -8.42 2.26
N GLY A 161 15.81 -9.15 3.22
CA GLY A 161 16.54 -9.77 4.33
C GLY A 161 16.45 -8.99 5.65
N ASN A 162 16.00 -7.74 5.62
CA ASN A 162 15.65 -7.01 6.84
C ASN A 162 14.26 -7.42 7.34
N ILE A 163 13.98 -7.11 8.61
CA ILE A 163 12.67 -7.32 9.23
C ILE A 163 11.64 -6.41 8.54
N PRO A 164 10.57 -6.96 7.94
CA PRO A 164 9.64 -6.16 7.13
C PRO A 164 8.58 -5.41 7.94
N TYR A 165 8.12 -6.02 9.04
CA TYR A 165 7.11 -5.49 9.95
C TYR A 165 7.53 -5.84 11.38
N LEU A 166 7.23 -4.97 12.34
CA LEU A 166 7.58 -5.17 13.74
C LEU A 166 6.35 -4.92 14.64
N PRO A 167 5.79 -5.96 15.28
CA PRO A 167 6.14 -7.36 15.11
C PRO A 167 5.76 -7.89 13.71
N GLN A 168 6.49 -8.90 13.22
CA GLN A 168 6.20 -9.52 11.91
C GLN A 168 4.99 -10.46 11.97
N GLU A 169 4.84 -11.13 13.10
CA GLU A 169 3.72 -12.01 13.43
C GLU A 169 3.09 -11.54 14.75
N ILE A 170 1.76 -11.48 14.79
CA ILE A 170 1.05 -11.02 15.98
C ILE A 170 -0.29 -11.74 16.17
N THR A 171 -0.61 -12.11 17.40
CA THR A 171 -1.94 -12.61 17.75
C THR A 171 -2.67 -11.56 18.57
N VAL A 172 -3.85 -11.15 18.10
CA VAL A 172 -4.71 -10.16 18.76
C VAL A 172 -6.08 -10.75 19.06
N LYS A 173 -6.76 -10.14 20.04
CA LYS A 173 -8.17 -10.41 20.29
C LYS A 173 -9.04 -9.57 19.34
N GLN A 174 -10.16 -10.13 18.90
CA GLN A 174 -11.14 -9.39 18.11
C GLN A 174 -11.64 -8.16 18.90
N GLY A 175 -11.83 -7.04 18.21
CA GLY A 175 -12.28 -5.78 18.82
C GLY A 175 -11.20 -4.71 18.94
N VAL A 176 -9.98 -4.98 18.47
CA VAL A 176 -8.87 -4.00 18.41
C VAL A 176 -8.74 -3.36 17.03
N LEU A 177 -7.96 -2.29 17.00
CA LEU A 177 -7.51 -1.62 15.78
C LEU A 177 -6.06 -1.98 15.53
N LEU A 178 -5.76 -2.66 14.43
CA LEU A 178 -4.39 -2.84 13.97
C LEU A 178 -3.96 -1.59 13.21
N VAL A 179 -2.82 -1.02 13.60
CA VAL A 179 -2.32 0.24 13.06
C VAL A 179 -0.93 0.02 12.51
N TRP A 180 -0.77 0.06 11.19
CA TRP A 180 0.54 0.01 10.57
C TRP A 180 1.10 1.41 10.42
N ILE A 181 2.28 1.67 10.98
CA ILE A 181 2.96 2.98 10.92
C ILE A 181 4.19 2.84 10.04
N ASN A 182 4.30 3.68 9.01
CA ASN A 182 5.46 3.66 8.13
C ASN A 182 6.62 4.53 8.65
N ASN A 183 7.56 3.91 9.37
CA ASN A 183 8.80 4.55 9.81
C ASN A 183 9.96 4.37 8.80
N ASP A 184 9.74 3.71 7.67
CA ASP A 184 10.72 3.67 6.58
C ASP A 184 10.72 4.98 5.79
N THR A 185 11.80 5.22 5.05
CA THR A 185 11.98 6.41 4.21
C THR A 185 11.29 6.30 2.85
N ILE A 186 10.66 5.15 2.57
CA ILE A 186 9.94 4.91 1.32
C ILE A 186 8.51 4.43 1.58
N ALA A 187 7.63 4.67 0.62
CA ALA A 187 6.25 4.23 0.71
C ALA A 187 6.14 2.70 0.68
N HIS A 188 5.17 2.18 1.42
CA HIS A 188 4.86 0.75 1.56
C HIS A 188 3.36 0.49 1.44
N THR A 189 2.97 -0.78 1.47
CA THR A 189 1.57 -1.20 1.55
C THR A 189 1.43 -2.34 2.55
N VAL A 190 0.19 -2.54 2.99
CA VAL A 190 -0.28 -3.64 3.82
C VAL A 190 -1.52 -4.18 3.11
N THR A 191 -1.32 -5.25 2.35
CA THR A 191 -2.37 -5.79 1.47
C THR A 191 -2.57 -7.27 1.78
N SER A 192 -3.82 -7.67 1.98
CA SER A 192 -4.16 -9.05 2.34
C SER A 192 -3.76 -10.04 1.26
N GLY A 193 -3.24 -11.20 1.66
CA GLY A 193 -2.89 -12.31 0.78
C GLY A 193 -1.46 -12.80 0.99
N SER A 194 -1.14 -13.93 0.37
CA SER A 194 0.17 -14.58 0.41
C SER A 194 1.10 -14.18 -0.76
N GLY A 195 0.62 -13.32 -1.67
CA GLY A 195 1.36 -12.85 -2.84
C GLY A 195 0.40 -12.50 -3.99
N PHE A 196 0.95 -12.17 -5.17
CA PHE A 196 0.15 -11.83 -6.35
C PHE A 196 -0.59 -13.02 -6.98
N ASP A 197 -0.14 -14.24 -6.72
CA ASP A 197 -0.78 -15.46 -7.21
C ASP A 197 -1.94 -15.93 -6.31
N ASP A 198 -2.13 -15.26 -5.16
CA ASP A 198 -3.23 -15.55 -4.24
C ASP A 198 -4.56 -15.15 -4.88
N PRO A 199 -5.53 -16.08 -5.03
CA PRO A 199 -6.82 -15.77 -5.65
C PRO A 199 -7.62 -14.71 -4.89
N ASP A 200 -7.32 -14.49 -3.60
CA ASP A 200 -7.98 -13.53 -2.72
C ASP A 200 -7.09 -12.30 -2.40
N PHE A 201 -6.01 -12.11 -3.15
CA PHE A 201 -5.14 -10.94 -3.09
C PHE A 201 -5.95 -9.63 -3.04
N GLY A 202 -5.70 -8.83 -1.98
CA GLY A 202 -6.28 -7.50 -1.76
C GLY A 202 -7.79 -7.46 -1.54
N LYS A 203 -8.48 -8.61 -1.45
CA LYS A 203 -9.96 -8.63 -1.30
C LYS A 203 -10.44 -8.35 0.12
N LEU A 204 -9.65 -8.72 1.14
CA LEU A 204 -10.03 -8.55 2.54
C LEU A 204 -9.66 -7.15 3.03
N PHE A 205 -8.45 -6.70 2.71
CA PHE A 205 -8.01 -5.33 2.95
C PHE A 205 -6.85 -4.96 2.02
N ASP A 206 -6.77 -3.68 1.67
CA ASP A 206 -5.66 -3.08 0.95
C ASP A 206 -5.45 -1.66 1.45
N SER A 207 -4.32 -1.40 2.09
CA SER A 207 -3.97 -0.07 2.59
C SER A 207 -3.79 0.97 1.49
N SER A 208 -3.69 0.55 0.23
CA SER A 208 -3.06 1.38 -0.81
C SER A 208 -1.65 1.81 -0.36
N LEU A 209 -1.17 2.98 -0.77
CA LEU A 209 0.14 3.49 -0.35
C LEU A 209 0.08 4.09 1.05
N ILE A 210 1.00 3.68 1.90
CA ILE A 210 1.32 4.30 3.18
C ILE A 210 2.64 5.05 2.98
N ASN A 211 2.61 6.38 2.87
CA ASN A 211 3.83 7.17 2.71
C ASN A 211 4.62 7.23 4.04
N PRO A 212 5.91 7.63 4.01
CA PRO A 212 6.68 7.81 5.24
C PRO A 212 5.97 8.72 6.26
N GLY A 213 5.81 8.23 7.48
CA GLY A 213 5.12 8.90 8.58
C GLY A 213 3.59 8.76 8.57
N GLU A 214 3.00 8.12 7.56
CA GLU A 214 1.56 7.83 7.52
C GLU A 214 1.24 6.50 8.19
N GLU A 215 -0.04 6.33 8.50
CA GLU A 215 -0.58 5.11 9.09
C GLU A 215 -1.73 4.51 8.27
N PHE A 216 -1.90 3.20 8.40
CA PHE A 216 -3.07 2.47 7.93
C PHE A 216 -3.74 1.79 9.12
N VAL A 217 -5.06 1.93 9.25
CA VAL A 217 -5.85 1.38 10.35
C VAL A 217 -6.81 0.31 9.82
N LEU A 218 -6.77 -0.86 10.45
CA LEU A 218 -7.68 -1.97 10.18
C LEU A 218 -8.49 -2.32 11.43
N ASN A 219 -9.81 -2.30 11.32
CA ASN A 219 -10.70 -2.69 12.40
C ASN A 219 -10.94 -4.21 12.38
N THR A 220 -10.48 -4.90 13.42
CA THR A 220 -10.62 -6.37 13.50
C THR A 220 -12.07 -6.85 13.64
N ASN A 221 -13.03 -5.97 13.98
CA ASN A 221 -14.46 -6.32 13.99
C ASN A 221 -15.02 -6.56 12.58
N GLU A 222 -14.32 -6.14 11.54
CA GLU A 222 -14.74 -6.32 10.15
C GLU A 222 -14.20 -7.63 9.54
N LEU A 223 -13.43 -8.37 10.33
CA LEU A 223 -12.82 -9.64 9.95
C LEU A 223 -13.34 -10.78 10.84
N ASP A 224 -13.45 -11.96 10.26
CA ASP A 224 -13.72 -13.19 11.00
C ASP A 224 -12.53 -13.58 11.89
N LEU A 225 -12.75 -14.52 12.81
CA LEU A 225 -11.66 -15.11 13.56
C LEU A 225 -10.78 -15.97 12.62
N GLY A 226 -9.46 -15.90 12.78
CA GLY A 226 -8.53 -16.66 11.96
C GLY A 226 -7.20 -15.96 11.72
N THR A 227 -6.39 -16.58 10.87
CA THR A 227 -5.05 -16.10 10.51
C THR A 227 -5.04 -15.44 9.14
N TYR A 228 -4.48 -14.25 9.09
CA TYR A 228 -4.41 -13.38 7.91
C TYR A 228 -2.96 -13.11 7.55
N ALA A 229 -2.54 -13.61 6.39
CA ALA A 229 -1.28 -13.21 5.78
C ALA A 229 -1.46 -11.88 5.03
N TYR A 230 -0.43 -11.04 5.06
CA TYR A 230 -0.38 -9.81 4.29
C TYR A 230 1.04 -9.55 3.81
N PHE A 231 1.17 -8.70 2.79
CA PHE A 231 2.47 -8.33 2.27
C PHE A 231 2.47 -6.93 1.65
N CYS A 232 3.66 -6.40 1.42
CA CYS A 232 3.84 -5.16 0.67
C CYS A 232 3.85 -5.44 -0.84
N THR A 233 2.94 -4.81 -1.58
CA THR A 233 2.86 -4.95 -3.04
C THR A 233 4.03 -4.30 -3.78
N LEU A 234 4.70 -3.32 -3.18
CA LEU A 234 5.91 -2.71 -3.74
C LEU A 234 7.16 -3.56 -3.51
N HIS A 235 7.18 -4.30 -2.41
CA HIS A 235 8.30 -5.14 -1.96
C HIS A 235 7.77 -6.52 -1.55
N PRO A 236 7.48 -7.43 -2.50
CA PRO A 236 6.71 -8.65 -2.22
C PRO A 236 7.34 -9.64 -1.22
N PHE A 237 8.62 -9.45 -0.88
CA PHE A 237 9.30 -10.21 0.17
C PHE A 237 8.96 -9.70 1.59
N MET A 238 8.38 -8.51 1.73
CA MET A 238 7.90 -8.00 3.00
C MET A 238 6.57 -8.65 3.31
N VAL A 239 6.63 -9.73 4.08
CA VAL A 239 5.47 -10.52 4.49
C VAL A 239 5.26 -10.40 5.99
N GLY A 240 4.00 -10.31 6.40
CA GLY A 240 3.61 -10.35 7.79
C GLY A 240 2.36 -11.22 7.96
N GLN A 241 2.05 -11.52 9.20
CA GLN A 241 0.86 -12.28 9.55
C GLN A 241 0.24 -11.74 10.84
N PHE A 242 -1.08 -11.77 10.93
CA PHE A 242 -1.74 -11.63 12.21
C PHE A 242 -2.82 -12.70 12.39
N THR A 243 -3.09 -13.07 13.64
CA THR A 243 -4.18 -13.97 14.00
C THR A 243 -5.18 -13.25 14.89
N ILE A 244 -6.46 -13.32 14.53
CA ILE A 244 -7.57 -12.82 15.35
C ILE A 244 -8.16 -14.00 16.11
N GLU A 245 -8.11 -13.90 17.43
CA GLU A 245 -8.75 -14.85 18.35
C GLU A 245 -9.97 -14.23 19.03
N GLU A 246 -10.84 -15.08 19.55
CA GLU A 246 -11.99 -14.64 20.34
C GLU A 246 -11.52 -13.85 21.57
N ALA A 247 -12.13 -12.69 21.78
CA ALA A 247 -11.93 -11.91 22.99
C ALA A 247 -12.50 -12.68 24.18
N VAL A 248 -11.63 -13.39 24.89
CA VAL A 248 -12.00 -14.01 26.15
C VAL A 248 -11.97 -12.88 27.18
N VAL A 249 -13.15 -12.36 27.56
CA VAL A 249 -13.29 -11.43 28.68
C VAL A 249 -12.89 -12.20 29.95
N SER A 250 -11.59 -12.27 30.21
CA SER A 250 -11.08 -12.98 31.35
C SER A 250 -11.12 -12.02 32.52
N GLU A 251 -12.19 -12.15 33.32
CA GLU A 251 -12.18 -11.78 34.73
C GLU A 251 -11.26 -12.78 35.47
N ALA A 252 -10.04 -12.99 34.98
CA ALA A 252 -9.08 -13.87 35.59
C ALA A 252 -8.75 -13.29 36.96
N THR A 253 -9.25 -13.95 38.00
CA THR A 253 -8.82 -13.68 39.37
C THR A 253 -7.32 -13.95 39.47
N ILE A 254 -6.57 -13.00 40.02
CA ILE A 254 -5.14 -13.20 40.33
C ILE A 254 -5.04 -14.45 41.22
N PRO A 255 -4.29 -15.50 40.80
CA PRO A 255 -4.13 -16.69 41.62
C PRO A 255 -3.60 -16.32 43.01
N GLU A 256 -4.17 -16.92 44.06
CA GLU A 256 -3.77 -16.63 45.43
C GLU A 256 -2.29 -16.98 45.63
N GLY A 257 -1.49 -16.00 46.07
CA GLY A 257 -0.03 -16.14 46.22
C GLY A 257 0.79 -15.80 44.98
N SER A 258 0.17 -15.37 43.86
CA SER A 258 0.89 -14.91 42.68
C SER A 258 1.69 -13.63 42.94
N ILE A 259 2.91 -13.57 42.41
CA ILE A 259 3.71 -12.35 42.39
C ILE A 259 3.22 -11.47 41.26
N THR A 260 3.00 -10.18 41.50
CA THR A 260 2.49 -9.27 40.48
C THR A 260 3.60 -8.42 39.85
N VAL A 261 3.55 -8.29 38.52
CA VAL A 261 4.32 -7.33 37.73
C VAL A 261 3.33 -6.38 37.05
N GLU A 262 3.50 -5.09 37.24
CA GLU A 262 2.68 -4.07 36.57
C GLU A 262 3.39 -3.57 35.32
N ILE A 263 2.65 -3.44 34.22
CA ILE A 263 3.06 -2.64 33.08
C ILE A 263 2.52 -1.26 33.33
N VAL A 264 3.43 -0.34 33.63
CA VAL A 264 3.06 0.98 34.13
C VAL A 264 2.41 1.84 33.05
N ASN A 265 1.58 2.79 33.47
CA ASN A 265 0.99 3.76 32.55
C ASN A 265 2.09 4.57 31.84
N GLY A 266 2.06 4.58 30.50
CA GLY A 266 3.07 5.21 29.66
C GLY A 266 4.25 4.32 29.29
N ALA A 267 4.25 3.03 29.65
CA ALA A 267 5.31 2.09 29.28
C ALA A 267 5.48 1.93 27.75
N GLY A 268 4.41 2.13 26.98
CA GLY A 268 4.47 2.22 25.51
C GLY A 268 5.25 3.44 24.97
N GLN A 269 5.74 4.34 25.82
CA GLN A 269 6.61 5.44 25.41
C GLN A 269 8.07 5.07 25.62
N ARG A 270 8.87 5.11 24.57
CA ARG A 270 10.30 4.74 24.61
C ARG A 270 11.12 5.47 25.69
N ASP A 271 10.79 6.73 25.96
CA ASP A 271 11.52 7.57 26.92
C ASP A 271 11.00 7.43 28.37
N HIS A 272 10.03 6.54 28.62
CA HIS A 272 9.49 6.32 29.95
C HIS A 272 10.54 5.63 30.86
N PRO A 273 10.67 6.04 32.14
CA PRO A 273 11.75 5.53 33.00
C PRO A 273 11.55 4.11 33.55
N GLU A 274 10.32 3.60 33.53
CA GLU A 274 9.96 2.28 34.04
C GLU A 274 9.03 1.57 33.03
N PHE A 275 9.09 0.26 32.89
CA PHE A 275 8.22 -0.48 31.96
C PHE A 275 7.45 -1.58 32.69
N TYR A 276 8.13 -2.70 32.96
CA TYR A 276 7.67 -3.74 33.87
C TYR A 276 8.09 -3.39 35.30
N LYS A 277 7.18 -3.47 36.27
CA LYS A 277 7.43 -3.10 37.66
C LYS A 277 6.96 -4.20 38.63
N PRO A 278 7.88 -4.85 39.37
CA PRO A 278 9.33 -4.74 39.22
C PRO A 278 9.81 -5.31 37.86
N ASP A 279 10.95 -4.84 37.38
CA ASP A 279 11.59 -5.29 36.15
C ASP A 279 12.33 -6.63 36.33
N LEU A 280 12.78 -6.92 37.55
CA LEU A 280 13.30 -8.21 38.00
C LEU A 280 12.41 -8.81 39.11
N VAL A 281 11.93 -10.03 38.88
CA VAL A 281 11.25 -10.85 39.89
C VAL A 281 12.10 -12.06 40.23
N THR A 282 12.21 -12.42 41.51
CA THR A 282 12.79 -13.69 41.96
C THR A 282 11.74 -14.54 42.66
N ILE A 283 11.54 -15.77 42.18
CA ILE A 283 10.55 -16.75 42.66
C ILE A 283 11.16 -18.13 42.84
N ASN A 284 10.42 -19.07 43.44
CA ASN A 284 10.79 -20.47 43.50
C ASN A 284 10.15 -21.28 42.38
N VAL A 285 10.71 -22.46 42.07
CA VAL A 285 10.08 -23.42 41.16
C VAL A 285 8.65 -23.75 41.62
N GLY A 286 7.69 -23.59 40.70
CA GLY A 286 6.25 -23.82 40.91
C GLY A 286 5.45 -22.55 41.22
N ASP A 287 6.12 -21.42 41.46
CA ASP A 287 5.44 -20.14 41.69
C ASP A 287 4.84 -19.57 40.40
N THR A 288 3.81 -18.74 40.58
CA THR A 288 3.11 -18.06 39.48
C THR A 288 3.40 -16.57 39.53
N VAL A 289 3.63 -15.98 38.37
CA VAL A 289 3.73 -14.53 38.19
C VAL A 289 2.52 -14.06 37.37
N THR A 290 1.93 -12.95 37.78
CA THR A 290 0.81 -12.29 37.09
C THR A 290 1.26 -10.91 36.61
N TRP A 291 1.16 -10.68 35.31
CA TRP A 291 1.34 -9.36 34.70
C TRP A 291 0.00 -8.66 34.58
N ILE A 292 -0.04 -7.37 34.89
CA ILE A 292 -1.24 -6.52 34.78
C ILE A 292 -0.91 -5.35 33.88
N ASN A 293 -1.73 -5.13 32.84
CA ASN A 293 -1.59 -3.98 31.96
C ASN A 293 -2.30 -2.76 32.53
N ASN A 294 -1.57 -1.90 33.26
CA ASN A 294 -2.06 -0.61 33.76
C ASN A 294 -1.80 0.55 32.76
N ASP A 295 -1.31 0.23 31.56
CA ASP A 295 -1.14 1.19 30.48
C ASP A 295 -2.44 1.34 29.67
N ILE A 296 -2.50 2.39 28.86
CA ILE A 296 -3.63 2.68 27.97
C ILE A 296 -3.46 2.07 26.57
N VAL A 297 -2.31 1.44 26.32
CA VAL A 297 -2.02 0.72 25.08
C VAL A 297 -1.85 -0.78 25.35
N PRO A 298 -2.11 -1.64 24.35
CA PRO A 298 -1.88 -3.08 24.45
C PRO A 298 -0.40 -3.42 24.57
N HIS A 299 -0.09 -4.54 25.19
CA HIS A 299 1.28 -4.98 25.48
C HIS A 299 1.40 -6.51 25.38
N THR A 300 2.63 -7.03 25.48
CA THR A 300 2.90 -8.47 25.55
C THR A 300 3.96 -8.77 26.62
N VAL A 301 4.03 -10.04 27.04
CA VAL A 301 5.10 -10.64 27.84
C VAL A 301 5.51 -11.88 27.07
N THR A 302 6.58 -11.74 26.31
CA THR A 302 7.06 -12.77 25.41
C THR A 302 8.50 -13.10 25.76
N GLY A 303 8.76 -14.36 26.12
CA GLY A 303 10.08 -14.81 26.55
C GLY A 303 11.12 -14.76 25.42
N ALA A 304 12.31 -14.30 25.73
CA ALA A 304 13.43 -14.17 24.80
C ALA A 304 14.70 -14.81 25.38
N ILE A 305 15.59 -15.30 24.51
CA ILE A 305 16.94 -15.71 24.92
C ILE A 305 17.85 -14.48 25.02
N ASP A 306 17.66 -13.50 24.13
CA ASP A 306 18.30 -12.19 24.15
C ASP A 306 17.21 -11.14 23.89
N ALA A 307 16.81 -10.41 24.93
CA ALA A 307 15.73 -9.43 24.80
C ALA A 307 16.06 -8.28 23.80
N GLN A 308 17.32 -8.08 23.45
CA GLN A 308 17.75 -7.08 22.46
C GLN A 308 17.79 -7.61 21.02
N ASP A 309 17.69 -8.92 20.80
CA ASP A 309 17.62 -9.54 19.48
C ASP A 309 16.18 -9.99 19.14
N PRO A 310 15.48 -9.29 18.21
CA PRO A 310 14.13 -9.64 17.77
C PRO A 310 13.97 -11.06 17.26
N ASN A 311 15.05 -11.68 16.75
CA ASN A 311 15.00 -13.04 16.22
C ASN A 311 14.87 -14.10 17.32
N THR A 312 15.07 -13.73 18.59
CA THR A 312 14.96 -14.66 19.73
C THR A 312 13.64 -14.50 20.49
N TRP A 313 12.77 -13.57 20.09
CA TRP A 313 11.50 -13.37 20.77
C TRP A 313 10.59 -14.59 20.61
N GLY A 314 10.01 -15.03 21.72
CA GLY A 314 9.19 -16.23 21.78
C GLY A 314 9.98 -17.54 21.77
N SER A 315 11.30 -17.50 21.91
CA SER A 315 12.14 -18.71 21.88
C SER A 315 12.19 -19.48 23.20
N VAL A 316 11.68 -18.89 24.29
CA VAL A 316 11.63 -19.52 25.62
C VAL A 316 10.42 -20.45 25.72
N THR A 317 10.66 -21.72 26.07
CA THR A 317 9.62 -22.74 26.31
C THR A 317 9.78 -23.32 27.70
N ILE A 318 8.75 -23.24 28.54
CA ILE A 318 8.73 -23.69 29.94
C ILE A 318 7.58 -24.67 30.15
N ALA A 319 7.85 -25.77 30.85
CA ALA A 319 6.88 -26.86 31.07
C ALA A 319 6.25 -27.41 29.76
N GLY A 320 6.97 -27.28 28.63
CA GLY A 320 6.49 -27.71 27.32
C GLY A 320 5.63 -26.67 26.58
N GLU A 321 5.41 -25.49 27.16
CA GLU A 321 4.63 -24.40 26.56
C GLU A 321 5.49 -23.16 26.30
N LYS A 322 5.25 -22.46 25.19
CA LYS A 322 5.94 -21.22 24.85
C LYS A 322 5.60 -20.16 25.91
N PHE A 323 6.59 -19.47 26.45
CA PHE A 323 6.37 -18.34 27.35
C PHE A 323 5.98 -17.12 26.52
N ASP A 324 4.69 -17.00 26.21
CA ASP A 324 4.14 -15.94 25.36
C ASP A 324 2.70 -15.65 25.75
N SER A 325 2.45 -14.45 26.24
CA SER A 325 1.13 -14.02 26.66
C SER A 325 0.15 -13.76 25.51
N GLY A 326 0.69 -13.56 24.29
CA GLY A 326 -0.03 -12.83 23.24
C GLY A 326 -0.29 -11.37 23.65
N VAL A 327 -1.12 -10.69 22.87
CA VAL A 327 -1.52 -9.30 23.16
C VAL A 327 -2.54 -9.26 24.29
N PHE A 328 -2.21 -8.51 25.34
CA PHE A 328 -3.14 -8.18 26.41
C PHE A 328 -3.48 -6.68 26.37
N LEU A 329 -4.77 -6.40 26.44
CA LEU A 329 -5.35 -5.06 26.34
C LEU A 329 -5.22 -4.29 27.67
N PRO A 330 -5.51 -2.98 27.69
CA PRO A 330 -5.62 -2.23 28.94
C PRO A 330 -6.53 -2.94 29.94
N ASP A 331 -6.14 -2.93 31.22
CA ASP A 331 -6.78 -3.58 32.36
C ASP A 331 -6.81 -5.13 32.33
N GLU A 332 -6.32 -5.76 31.25
CA GLU A 332 -6.15 -7.21 31.20
C GLU A 332 -4.96 -7.66 32.03
N ARG A 333 -4.98 -8.95 32.36
CA ARG A 333 -3.91 -9.61 33.10
C ARG A 333 -3.63 -10.98 32.54
N TRP A 334 -2.38 -11.38 32.64
CA TRP A 334 -1.92 -12.69 32.21
C TRP A 334 -1.07 -13.32 33.30
N SER A 335 -1.18 -14.64 33.49
CA SER A 335 -0.44 -15.35 34.54
C SER A 335 0.29 -16.55 33.95
N PHE A 336 1.48 -16.82 34.47
CA PHE A 336 2.30 -17.96 34.06
C PHE A 336 2.99 -18.61 35.25
N THR A 337 2.99 -19.94 35.28
CA THR A 337 3.62 -20.74 36.34
C THR A 337 4.96 -21.27 35.87
N PHE A 338 6.02 -20.96 36.60
CA PHE A 338 7.37 -21.37 36.24
C PHE A 338 7.77 -22.67 36.92
N ASN A 339 7.79 -23.77 36.17
CA ASN A 339 8.07 -25.11 36.71
C ASN A 339 9.53 -25.56 36.55
N GLU A 340 10.37 -24.74 35.94
CA GLU A 340 11.79 -25.04 35.69
C GLU A 340 12.67 -23.94 36.29
N LYS A 341 13.80 -24.33 36.86
CA LYS A 341 14.79 -23.38 37.41
C LYS A 341 15.54 -22.69 36.27
N GLY A 342 15.74 -21.38 36.35
CA GLY A 342 16.45 -20.63 35.32
C GLY A 342 16.27 -19.12 35.42
N GLU A 343 16.89 -18.41 34.49
CA GLU A 343 16.68 -16.97 34.27
C GLU A 343 15.90 -16.83 32.97
N TYR A 344 14.79 -16.10 33.03
CA TYR A 344 13.83 -15.95 31.94
C TYR A 344 13.71 -14.47 31.61
N GLU A 345 14.45 -14.03 30.59
CA GLU A 345 14.25 -12.72 30.00
C GLU A 345 12.96 -12.70 29.17
N TYR A 346 12.30 -11.55 29.15
CA TYR A 346 11.12 -11.32 28.34
C TYR A 346 11.07 -9.88 27.86
N VAL A 347 10.30 -9.68 26.79
CA VAL A 347 10.16 -8.41 26.08
C VAL A 347 8.69 -8.15 25.75
N CYS A 348 8.35 -6.88 25.50
CA CYS A 348 7.15 -6.54 24.76
C CYS A 348 7.45 -6.51 23.25
N THR A 349 6.76 -7.33 22.46
CA THR A 349 6.98 -7.41 21.00
C THR A 349 6.41 -6.20 20.24
N LEU A 350 5.47 -5.47 20.85
CA LEU A 350 4.93 -4.21 20.33
C LEU A 350 5.83 -3.02 20.63
N HIS A 351 6.51 -3.06 21.78
CA HIS A 351 7.34 -1.98 22.31
C HIS A 351 8.73 -2.53 22.65
N PRO A 352 9.63 -2.69 21.65
CA PRO A 352 10.86 -3.48 21.77
C PRO A 352 11.87 -2.98 22.83
N TRP A 353 11.69 -1.77 23.34
CA TRP A 353 12.51 -1.21 24.43
C TRP A 353 12.09 -1.71 25.82
N MET A 354 10.95 -2.37 25.96
CA MET A 354 10.45 -2.89 27.22
C MET A 354 11.02 -4.29 27.47
N THR A 355 11.88 -4.43 28.48
CA THR A 355 12.48 -5.71 28.86
C THR A 355 12.29 -6.00 30.34
N GLY A 356 12.13 -7.26 30.72
CA GLY A 356 12.11 -7.70 32.12
C GLY A 356 12.72 -9.10 32.29
N GLU A 357 12.91 -9.52 33.54
CA GLU A 357 13.53 -10.79 33.91
C GLU A 357 12.75 -11.48 35.06
N VAL A 358 12.53 -12.78 34.93
CA VAL A 358 12.11 -13.65 36.04
C VAL A 358 13.24 -14.63 36.36
N ARG A 359 13.78 -14.57 37.58
CA ARG A 359 14.73 -15.56 38.11
C ARG A 359 13.98 -16.58 38.96
N VAL A 360 14.15 -17.86 38.63
CA VAL A 360 13.52 -18.98 39.32
C VAL A 360 14.59 -19.80 40.01
N GLU A 361 14.50 -19.91 41.34
CA GLU A 361 15.50 -20.55 42.21
C GLU A 361 15.12 -21.94 42.71
#